data_AF-A0ABD0KXB8-F1
#
_entry.id   AF-A0ABD0KXB8-F1
#
_cell.length_a   1.000
_cell.length_b   1.000
_cell.length_c   1.000
_cell.angle_alpha   90.00
_cell.angle_beta   90.00
_cell.angle_gamma   90.00
#
_symmetry.space_group_name_H-M   'P 1'
#
loop_
_entity.id
_entity.type
_entity.pdbx_description
1 polymer ?
#
loop_
_entity_poly.entity_id
_entity_poly.type
_entity_poly.pdbx_seq_one_letter_code
_entity_poly.pdbx_strand_id
1 'polypeptide(L)'
;MILTAAVPCLLQRQKPPRRNRNFPEGDANKGALKKQIRRHLNAAMKLGTLDELEEALRMCERYDVQPDGEYFKAIRKVEYLRIKEGLRNAVRRRHIGTLEKAIQTARASPFARQLASAISAADKLRTQLVQYKVHRHAPPDLEQSTVSEIRSFKAPPRSVVTVMTAVHRLLGYKYREVLTWQRIQTLMGQSRDDGLISRVKRFDPSVPGLRAAEHVDQLLKSTSYDEVLMASNGTARFYVWASNALDKVYGELGKGKRKKKKKK
;
A
#
# COMPACT_ATOMS: atom_id res chain seq x y z
N MET A 1 -26.03 37.28 -6.14
CA MET A 1 -26.95 36.25 -6.68
C MET A 1 -26.47 34.89 -6.21
N ILE A 2 -27.27 34.26 -5.35
CA ILE A 2 -26.96 32.98 -4.70
C ILE A 2 -27.23 31.87 -5.70
N LEU A 3 -26.18 31.20 -6.18
CA LEU A 3 -26.30 29.98 -6.98
C LEU A 3 -26.46 28.79 -6.03
N THR A 4 -27.67 28.24 -6.06
CA THR A 4 -28.12 26.98 -5.48
C THR A 4 -27.28 25.81 -6.00
N ALA A 5 -26.46 25.21 -5.13
CA ALA A 5 -25.86 23.91 -5.37
C ALA A 5 -26.81 22.82 -4.87
N ALA A 6 -27.39 22.08 -5.81
CA ALA A 6 -28.16 20.88 -5.56
C ALA A 6 -27.30 19.83 -4.86
N VAL A 7 -27.76 19.36 -3.70
CA VAL A 7 -27.16 18.22 -2.99
C VAL A 7 -27.58 16.93 -3.71
N PRO A 8 -26.64 16.07 -4.15
CA PRO A 8 -26.99 14.81 -4.79
C PRO A 8 -27.63 13.87 -3.79
N CYS A 9 -28.85 13.44 -4.13
CA CYS A 9 -29.60 12.37 -3.49
C CYS A 9 -28.79 11.06 -3.51
N LEU A 10 -28.27 10.62 -2.35
CA LEU A 10 -27.57 9.36 -2.19
C LEU A 10 -28.19 8.55 -1.04
N LEU A 11 -29.28 7.87 -1.35
CA LEU A 11 -29.58 6.55 -0.80
C LEU A 11 -30.47 5.80 -1.79
N GLN A 12 -29.86 4.83 -2.45
CA GLN A 12 -30.55 3.90 -3.35
C GLN A 12 -31.72 3.24 -2.64
N ARG A 13 -32.87 3.21 -3.33
CA ARG A 13 -34.11 2.54 -2.96
C ARG A 13 -33.86 1.14 -2.40
N GLN A 14 -34.00 0.97 -1.10
CA GLN A 14 -34.51 -0.27 -0.52
C GLN A 14 -35.92 0.01 -0.02
N LYS A 15 -36.88 -0.83 -0.43
CA LYS A 15 -38.30 -0.69 -0.05
C LYS A 15 -38.39 -0.63 1.49
N PRO A 16 -39.17 0.31 2.07
CA PRO A 16 -39.30 0.40 3.50
C PRO A 16 -39.88 -0.92 4.06
N PRO A 17 -39.34 -1.46 5.16
CA PRO A 17 -39.96 -2.60 5.83
C PRO A 17 -41.37 -2.20 6.28
N ARG A 18 -42.31 -3.14 6.15
CA ARG A 18 -43.74 -2.94 6.45
C ARG A 18 -43.90 -2.27 7.82
N ARG A 19 -44.71 -1.21 7.82
CA ARG A 19 -45.09 -0.39 8.97
C ARG A 19 -45.61 -1.32 10.09
N ASN A 20 -44.80 -1.59 11.10
CA ASN A 20 -45.22 -2.39 12.25
C ASN A 20 -46.16 -1.52 13.10
N ARG A 21 -47.46 -1.85 13.10
CA ARG A 21 -48.55 -1.09 13.74
C ARG A 21 -48.74 -1.47 15.22
N ASN A 22 -47.65 -1.62 15.98
CA ASN A 22 -47.75 -1.79 17.43
C ASN A 22 -47.16 -0.55 18.10
N PHE A 23 -47.99 0.47 18.29
CA PHE A 23 -47.66 1.67 19.08
C PHE A 23 -48.73 1.89 20.16
N PRO A 24 -48.34 2.07 21.44
CA PRO A 24 -49.23 2.61 22.46
C PRO A 24 -49.43 4.11 22.21
N GLU A 25 -50.69 4.53 22.12
CA GLU A 25 -51.10 5.90 21.81
C GLU A 25 -50.77 6.88 22.95
N GLY A 26 -50.04 7.94 22.62
CA GLY A 26 -49.79 9.09 23.49
C GLY A 26 -48.75 10.03 22.88
N ASP A 27 -49.15 11.24 22.47
CA ASP A 27 -48.27 12.22 21.80
C ASP A 27 -47.10 12.71 22.68
N ALA A 28 -47.25 12.64 24.01
CA ALA A 28 -46.18 12.92 24.97
C ALA A 28 -44.97 11.96 24.81
N ASN A 29 -45.21 10.70 24.42
CA ASN A 29 -44.17 9.69 24.30
C ASN A 29 -43.34 9.86 23.00
N LYS A 30 -43.97 10.37 21.93
CA LYS A 30 -43.26 10.71 20.68
C LYS A 30 -42.29 11.87 20.89
N GLY A 31 -42.69 12.90 21.65
CA GLY A 31 -41.83 14.04 21.98
C GLY A 31 -40.60 13.64 22.81
N ALA A 32 -40.80 12.79 23.84
CA ALA A 32 -39.73 12.26 24.67
C ALA A 32 -38.72 11.42 23.85
N LEU A 33 -39.23 10.57 22.95
CA LEU A 33 -38.39 9.75 22.07
C LEU A 33 -37.56 10.61 21.11
N LYS A 34 -38.16 11.61 20.45
CA LYS A 34 -37.40 12.54 19.58
C LYS A 34 -36.32 13.31 20.36
N LYS A 35 -36.59 13.69 21.61
CA LYS A 35 -35.61 14.33 22.50
C LYS A 35 -34.46 13.39 22.87
N GLN A 36 -34.75 12.11 23.11
CA GLN A 36 -33.72 11.10 23.38
C GLN A 36 -32.84 10.86 22.15
N ILE A 37 -33.42 10.77 20.96
CA ILE A 37 -32.67 10.61 19.70
C ILE A 37 -31.73 11.81 19.47
N ARG A 38 -32.18 13.04 19.72
CA ARG A 38 -31.32 14.24 19.66
C ARG A 38 -30.17 14.19 20.66
N ARG A 39 -30.42 13.73 21.89
CA ARG A 39 -29.35 13.52 22.89
C ARG A 39 -28.34 12.49 22.42
N HIS A 40 -28.80 11.41 21.80
CA HIS A 40 -27.93 10.37 21.25
C HIS A 40 -27.08 10.91 20.08
N LEU A 41 -27.67 11.67 19.15
CA LEU A 41 -26.93 12.34 18.08
C LEU A 41 -25.85 13.29 18.62
N ASN A 42 -26.18 14.07 19.66
CA ASN A 42 -25.22 14.97 20.30
C ASN A 42 -24.11 14.24 21.05
N ALA A 43 -24.40 13.08 21.66
CA ALA A 43 -23.39 12.23 22.26
C ALA A 43 -22.44 11.66 21.19
N ALA A 44 -23.00 11.12 20.10
CA ALA A 44 -22.24 10.60 18.97
C ALA A 44 -21.39 11.69 18.30
N MET A 45 -21.87 12.94 18.23
CA MET A 45 -21.11 14.07 17.70
C MET A 45 -19.86 14.43 18.52
N LYS A 46 -19.90 14.21 19.84
CA LYS A 46 -18.80 14.55 20.74
C LYS A 46 -17.73 13.45 20.81
N LEU A 47 -18.15 12.20 20.92
CA LEU A 47 -17.28 11.07 21.26
C LEU A 47 -17.46 9.85 20.37
N GLY A 48 -18.44 9.88 19.47
CA GLY A 48 -18.82 8.71 18.67
C GLY A 48 -17.86 8.40 17.54
N THR A 49 -17.80 7.11 17.21
CA THR A 49 -17.20 6.56 16.01
C THR A 49 -18.04 6.89 14.76
N LEU A 50 -17.49 6.65 13.56
CA LEU A 50 -18.22 6.85 12.31
C LEU A 50 -19.54 6.08 12.30
N ASP A 51 -19.52 4.82 12.72
CA ASP A 51 -20.68 3.94 12.73
C ASP A 51 -21.77 4.41 13.69
N GLU A 52 -21.39 4.83 14.91
CA GLU A 52 -22.34 5.36 15.89
C GLU A 52 -23.00 6.66 15.43
N LEU A 53 -22.25 7.51 14.72
CA LEU A 53 -22.78 8.76 14.17
C LEU A 53 -23.72 8.52 12.97
N GLU A 54 -23.39 7.55 12.12
CA GLU A 54 -24.29 7.12 11.03
C GLU A 54 -25.58 6.51 11.56
N GLU A 55 -25.50 5.67 12.60
CA GLU A 55 -26.68 5.05 13.21
C GLU A 55 -27.56 6.09 13.90
N ALA A 56 -26.97 7.06 14.58
CA ALA A 56 -27.72 8.18 15.16
C ALA A 56 -28.46 9.01 14.09
N LEU A 57 -27.86 9.24 12.92
CA LEU A 57 -28.52 9.91 11.80
C LEU A 57 -29.66 9.07 11.20
N ARG A 58 -29.46 7.76 11.02
CA ARG A 58 -30.52 6.84 10.56
C ARG A 58 -31.71 6.83 11.52
N MET A 59 -31.46 6.92 12.82
CA MET A 59 -32.51 7.04 13.83
C MET A 59 -33.27 8.36 13.69
N CYS A 60 -32.59 9.49 13.44
CA CYS A 60 -33.26 10.76 13.14
C CYS A 60 -34.19 10.67 11.93
N GLU A 61 -33.74 10.04 10.83
CA GLU A 61 -34.54 9.84 9.63
C GLU A 61 -35.74 8.90 9.88
N ARG A 62 -35.51 7.79 10.59
CA ARG A 62 -36.54 6.77 10.87
C ARG A 62 -37.68 7.30 11.74
N TYR A 63 -37.40 8.23 12.66
CA TYR A 63 -38.38 8.81 13.57
C TYR A 63 -38.83 10.22 13.18
N ASP A 64 -38.49 10.66 11.96
CA ASP A 64 -38.89 11.97 11.40
C ASP A 64 -38.58 13.12 12.39
N VAL A 65 -37.35 13.12 12.91
CA VAL A 65 -36.84 14.20 13.74
C VAL A 65 -36.52 15.36 12.82
N GLN A 66 -37.08 16.54 13.11
CA GLN A 66 -36.86 17.70 12.24
C GLN A 66 -35.36 18.04 12.13
N PRO A 67 -34.85 18.22 10.89
CA PRO A 67 -33.47 18.64 10.66
C PRO A 67 -33.21 20.00 11.30
N ASP A 68 -32.24 20.07 12.18
CA ASP A 68 -31.77 21.29 12.82
C ASP A 68 -30.30 21.56 12.46
N GLY A 69 -29.73 22.64 13.00
CA GLY A 69 -28.33 22.97 12.78
C GLY A 69 -27.35 21.90 13.27
N GLU A 70 -27.74 21.07 14.25
CA GLU A 70 -26.92 19.97 14.78
C GLU A 70 -26.92 18.78 13.81
N TYR A 71 -28.08 18.48 13.21
CA TYR A 71 -28.23 17.47 12.17
C TYR A 71 -27.31 17.73 10.97
N PHE A 72 -27.27 18.95 10.44
CA PHE A 72 -26.38 19.27 9.31
C PHE A 72 -24.89 19.24 9.70
N LYS A 73 -24.55 19.60 10.94
CA LYS A 73 -23.19 19.45 11.46
C LYS A 73 -22.79 17.97 11.56
N ALA A 74 -23.72 17.10 11.95
CA ALA A 74 -23.51 15.67 12.01
C ALA A 74 -23.28 15.04 10.63
N ILE A 75 -24.07 15.43 9.63
CA ILE A 75 -23.84 15.00 8.24
C ILE A 75 -22.43 15.39 7.76
N ARG A 76 -22.05 16.66 7.95
CA ARG A 76 -20.69 17.12 7.57
C ARG A 76 -19.60 16.35 8.31
N LYS A 77 -19.83 16.00 9.57
CA LYS A 77 -18.87 15.24 10.38
C LYS A 77 -18.74 13.80 9.88
N VAL A 78 -19.85 13.14 9.53
CA VAL A 78 -19.83 11.80 8.89
C VAL A 78 -19.05 11.83 7.59
N GLU A 79 -19.32 12.81 6.72
CA GLU A 79 -18.61 12.94 5.44
C GLU A 79 -17.10 13.09 5.64
N TYR A 80 -16.69 13.96 6.57
CA TYR A 80 -15.28 14.11 6.96
C TYR A 80 -14.66 12.79 7.44
N LEU A 81 -15.34 12.07 8.34
CA LEU A 81 -14.85 10.82 8.91
C LEU A 81 -14.73 9.71 7.86
N ARG A 82 -15.70 9.60 6.94
CA ARG A 82 -15.65 8.65 5.80
C ARG A 82 -14.41 8.88 4.94
N ILE A 83 -14.14 10.13 4.57
CA ILE A 83 -12.98 10.48 3.74
C ILE A 83 -11.68 10.20 4.50
N LYS A 84 -11.62 10.58 5.77
CA LYS A 84 -10.45 10.35 6.64
C LYS A 84 -10.14 8.86 6.79
N GLU A 85 -11.15 8.04 7.04
CA GLU A 85 -11.00 6.59 7.17
C GLU A 85 -10.68 5.92 5.84
N GLY A 86 -11.31 6.36 4.75
CA GLY A 86 -10.98 5.92 3.39
C GLY A 86 -9.51 6.14 3.06
N LEU A 87 -8.98 7.33 3.37
CA LEU A 87 -7.56 7.66 3.18
C LEU A 87 -6.66 6.79 4.07
N ARG A 88 -7.00 6.61 5.36
CA ARG A 88 -6.27 5.74 6.29
C ARG A 88 -6.21 4.30 5.78
N ASN A 89 -7.34 3.77 5.33
CA ASN A 89 -7.46 2.42 4.80
C ASN A 89 -6.67 2.24 3.50
N ALA A 90 -6.68 3.25 2.63
CA ALA A 90 -5.89 3.23 1.39
C ALA A 90 -4.39 3.24 1.67
N VAL A 91 -3.93 4.06 2.62
CA VAL A 91 -2.53 4.06 3.09
C VAL A 91 -2.13 2.70 3.64
N ARG A 92 -2.98 2.08 4.47
CA ARG A 92 -2.74 0.73 5.04
C ARG A 92 -2.63 -0.35 3.95
N ARG A 93 -3.49 -0.30 2.94
CA ARG A 93 -3.50 -1.27 1.82
C ARG A 93 -2.30 -1.15 0.89
N ARG A 94 -1.62 0.01 0.86
CA ARG A 94 -0.44 0.30 0.00
C ARG A 94 -0.64 -0.06 -1.49
N HIS A 95 -1.89 0.03 -1.97
CA HIS A 95 -2.23 -0.22 -3.37
C HIS A 95 -2.39 1.11 -4.11
N ILE A 96 -1.54 1.36 -5.12
CA ILE A 96 -1.46 2.66 -5.82
C ILE A 96 -2.82 3.15 -6.31
N GLY A 97 -3.58 2.33 -7.04
CA GLY A 97 -4.85 2.77 -7.61
C GLY A 97 -5.91 3.11 -6.56
N THR A 98 -5.87 2.45 -5.40
CA THR A 98 -6.78 2.76 -4.28
C THR A 98 -6.31 4.01 -3.54
N LEU A 99 -5.01 4.19 -3.40
CA LEU A 99 -4.38 5.34 -2.76
C LEU A 99 -4.60 6.63 -3.58
N GLU A 100 -4.42 6.59 -4.89
CA GLU A 100 -4.68 7.72 -5.79
C GLU A 100 -6.14 8.16 -5.75
N LYS A 101 -7.08 7.22 -5.83
CA LYS A 101 -8.51 7.51 -5.72
C LYS A 101 -8.83 8.18 -4.39
N ALA A 102 -8.32 7.64 -3.28
CA ALA A 102 -8.56 8.21 -1.94
C ALA A 102 -7.95 9.62 -1.77
N ILE A 103 -6.74 9.86 -2.30
CA ILE A 103 -6.11 11.19 -2.31
C ILE A 103 -6.96 12.17 -3.13
N GLN A 104 -7.42 11.77 -4.32
CA GLN A 104 -8.24 12.63 -5.17
C GLN A 104 -9.58 12.96 -4.51
N THR A 105 -10.25 11.99 -3.90
CA THR A 105 -11.48 12.21 -3.13
C THR A 105 -11.25 13.18 -1.96
N ALA A 106 -10.14 13.03 -1.23
CA ALA A 106 -9.81 13.93 -0.13
C ALA A 106 -9.53 15.36 -0.59
N ARG A 107 -8.82 15.55 -1.72
CA ARG A 107 -8.52 16.87 -2.31
C ARG A 107 -9.74 17.57 -2.89
N ALA A 108 -10.64 16.82 -3.52
CA ALA A 108 -11.88 17.35 -4.07
C ALA A 108 -12.93 17.69 -2.99
N SER A 109 -12.74 17.22 -1.76
CA SER A 109 -13.65 17.45 -0.65
C SER A 109 -13.49 18.87 -0.05
N PRO A 110 -14.54 19.41 0.58
CA PRO A 110 -14.43 20.67 1.32
C PRO A 110 -13.49 20.58 2.53
N PHE A 111 -13.04 19.37 2.90
CA PHE A 111 -12.18 19.10 4.05
C PHE A 111 -10.69 19.04 3.68
N ALA A 112 -10.31 19.34 2.44
CA ALA A 112 -8.94 19.23 1.96
C ALA A 112 -7.91 19.93 2.88
N ARG A 113 -8.24 21.14 3.38
CA ARG A 113 -7.37 21.87 4.32
C ARG A 113 -7.19 21.14 5.65
N GLN A 114 -8.26 20.55 6.19
CA GLN A 114 -8.21 19.79 7.45
C GLN A 114 -7.48 18.44 7.30
N LEU A 115 -7.47 17.89 6.10
CA LEU A 115 -6.81 16.63 5.76
C LEU A 115 -5.41 16.82 5.16
N ALA A 116 -4.89 18.04 5.09
CA ALA A 116 -3.66 18.37 4.36
C ALA A 116 -2.45 17.53 4.80
N SER A 117 -2.27 17.30 6.10
CA SER A 117 -1.18 16.48 6.63
C SER A 117 -1.31 15.01 6.21
N ALA A 118 -2.52 14.46 6.27
CA ALA A 118 -2.80 13.08 5.85
C ALA A 118 -2.66 12.90 4.33
N ILE A 119 -3.10 13.89 3.55
CA ILE A 119 -2.93 13.94 2.10
C ILE A 119 -1.44 13.96 1.76
N SER A 120 -0.64 14.82 2.41
CA SER A 120 0.80 14.90 2.19
C SER A 120 1.52 13.57 2.50
N ALA A 121 1.15 12.90 3.60
CA ALA A 121 1.70 11.59 3.94
C ALA A 121 1.33 10.52 2.91
N ALA A 122 0.07 10.52 2.45
CA ALA A 122 -0.41 9.61 1.41
C ALA A 122 0.28 9.86 0.06
N ASP A 123 0.52 11.12 -0.32
CA ASP A 123 1.26 11.49 -1.53
C ASP A 123 2.73 11.02 -1.47
N LYS A 124 3.41 11.18 -0.33
CA LYS A 124 4.76 10.66 -0.14
C LYS A 124 4.81 9.15 -0.39
N LEU A 125 3.88 8.41 0.22
CA LEU A 125 3.75 6.96 0.03
C LEU A 125 3.43 6.61 -1.43
N ARG A 126 2.55 7.37 -2.10
CA ARG A 126 2.25 7.18 -3.51
C ARG A 126 3.50 7.35 -4.37
N THR A 127 4.26 8.43 -4.17
CA THR A 127 5.49 8.71 -4.93
C THR A 127 6.50 7.60 -4.75
N GLN A 128 6.69 7.11 -3.52
CA GLN A 128 7.50 5.93 -3.25
C GLN A 128 7.00 4.73 -4.07
N LEU A 129 5.71 4.37 -3.98
CA LEU A 129 5.09 3.25 -4.72
C LEU A 129 5.18 3.38 -6.25
N VAL A 130 5.13 4.60 -6.79
CA VAL A 130 5.32 4.84 -8.22
C VAL A 130 6.78 4.62 -8.59
N GLN A 131 7.73 5.18 -7.82
CA GLN A 131 9.15 4.91 -8.01
C GLN A 131 9.41 3.40 -7.98
N TYR A 132 8.84 2.68 -7.01
CA TYR A 132 8.89 1.22 -6.96
C TYR A 132 8.47 0.54 -8.27
N LYS A 133 7.34 0.94 -8.84
CA LYS A 133 6.84 0.37 -10.11
C LYS A 133 7.72 0.70 -11.30
N VAL A 134 8.23 1.93 -11.38
CA VAL A 134 9.11 2.36 -12.48
C VAL A 134 10.39 1.54 -12.49
N HIS A 135 11.01 1.38 -11.32
CA HIS A 135 12.23 0.57 -11.23
C HIS A 135 11.92 -0.92 -11.47
N ARG A 136 10.77 -1.44 -11.00
CA ARG A 136 10.37 -2.85 -11.26
C ARG A 136 10.30 -3.25 -12.73
N HIS A 137 10.09 -2.34 -13.67
CA HIS A 137 9.92 -2.73 -15.08
C HIS A 137 11.04 -2.22 -16.01
N ALA A 138 11.84 -1.24 -15.58
CA ALA A 138 13.03 -0.84 -16.32
C ALA A 138 14.18 -1.83 -16.04
N PRO A 139 14.88 -2.36 -17.07
CA PRO A 139 16.18 -2.97 -16.85
C PRO A 139 17.06 -1.91 -16.19
N PRO A 140 17.67 -2.18 -15.02
CA PRO A 140 18.57 -1.20 -14.46
C PRO A 140 19.74 -1.05 -15.43
N ASP A 141 19.96 0.18 -15.89
CA ASP A 141 21.19 0.52 -16.58
C ASP A 141 22.31 0.49 -15.55
N LEU A 142 22.89 -0.70 -15.40
CA LEU A 142 23.94 -0.98 -14.43
C LEU A 142 25.27 -0.57 -15.05
N GLU A 143 25.82 0.52 -14.52
CA GLU A 143 27.12 1.04 -14.90
C GLU A 143 28.24 0.46 -14.04
N GLN A 144 29.44 0.37 -14.60
CA GLN A 144 30.63 -0.07 -13.86
C GLN A 144 30.98 0.89 -12.71
N SER A 145 30.68 2.19 -12.87
CA SER A 145 30.78 3.21 -11.83
C SER A 145 30.00 2.80 -10.56
N THR A 146 28.79 2.27 -10.75
CA THR A 146 27.90 1.82 -9.68
C THR A 146 28.48 0.62 -8.93
N VAL A 147 29.09 -0.33 -9.65
CA VAL A 147 29.75 -1.49 -9.03
C VAL A 147 30.97 -1.06 -8.22
N SER A 148 31.75 -0.10 -8.73
CA SER A 148 32.90 0.46 -8.04
C SER A 148 32.51 1.19 -6.75
N GLU A 149 31.41 1.97 -6.77
CA GLU A 149 30.82 2.61 -5.58
C GLU A 149 30.50 1.56 -4.51
N ILE A 150 29.69 0.55 -4.86
CA ILE A 150 29.23 -0.48 -3.93
C ILE A 150 30.44 -1.26 -3.38
N ARG A 151 31.42 -1.60 -4.23
CA ARG A 151 32.62 -2.32 -3.82
C ARG A 151 33.48 -1.52 -2.85
N SER A 152 33.46 -0.19 -2.91
CA SER A 152 34.31 0.67 -2.08
C SER A 152 33.92 0.69 -0.59
N PHE A 153 32.74 0.18 -0.22
CA PHE A 153 32.33 0.12 1.18
C PHE A 153 33.29 -0.74 2.03
N LYS A 154 33.98 -0.09 2.97
CA LYS A 154 34.80 -0.77 4.00
C LYS A 154 33.92 -1.52 5.00
N ALA A 155 32.84 -0.87 5.44
CA ALA A 155 31.84 -1.41 6.36
C ALA A 155 30.44 -1.16 5.78
N PRO A 156 29.94 -2.05 4.89
CA PRO A 156 28.67 -1.85 4.22
C PRO A 156 27.49 -1.96 5.20
N PRO A 157 26.41 -1.19 5.00
CA PRO A 157 25.14 -1.42 5.68
C PRO A 157 24.63 -2.85 5.43
N ARG A 158 23.94 -3.43 6.41
CA ARG A 158 23.41 -4.80 6.31
C ARG A 158 22.48 -4.96 5.09
N SER A 159 21.65 -3.96 4.80
CA SER A 159 20.79 -3.93 3.61
C SER A 159 21.58 -4.11 2.30
N VAL A 160 22.77 -3.49 2.19
CA VAL A 160 23.65 -3.63 1.03
C VAL A 160 24.23 -5.04 0.91
N VAL A 161 24.72 -5.60 2.02
CA VAL A 161 25.23 -6.97 2.04
C VAL A 161 24.16 -7.97 1.65
N THR A 162 22.94 -7.82 2.18
CA THR A 162 21.80 -8.69 1.88
C THR A 162 21.47 -8.69 0.39
N VAL A 163 21.38 -7.50 -0.22
CA VAL A 163 21.07 -7.36 -1.66
C VAL A 163 22.16 -7.97 -2.52
N MET A 164 23.43 -7.66 -2.24
CA MET A 164 24.52 -8.20 -3.05
C MET A 164 24.68 -9.72 -2.87
N THR A 165 24.36 -10.25 -1.69
CA THR A 165 24.27 -11.70 -1.46
C THR A 165 23.17 -12.31 -2.32
N ALA A 166 21.98 -11.70 -2.34
CA ALA A 166 20.86 -12.16 -3.17
C ALA A 166 21.22 -12.18 -4.66
N VAL A 167 21.86 -11.12 -5.17
CA VAL A 167 22.32 -11.03 -6.56
C VAL A 167 23.24 -12.20 -6.92
N HIS A 168 24.28 -12.43 -6.13
CA HIS A 168 25.24 -13.51 -6.42
C HIS A 168 24.60 -14.90 -6.26
N ARG A 169 23.67 -15.10 -5.33
CA ARG A 169 22.93 -16.36 -5.21
C ARG A 169 22.08 -16.65 -6.45
N LEU A 170 21.46 -15.63 -7.05
CA LEU A 170 20.74 -15.77 -8.31
C LEU A 170 21.67 -16.10 -9.48
N LEU A 171 22.86 -15.50 -9.51
CA LEU A 171 23.90 -15.81 -10.51
C LEU A 171 24.54 -17.20 -10.37
N GLY A 172 24.07 -18.03 -9.42
CA GLY A 172 24.50 -19.44 -9.28
C GLY A 172 25.61 -19.68 -8.25
N TYR A 173 26.12 -18.64 -7.58
CA TYR A 173 27.14 -18.82 -6.54
C TYR A 173 26.58 -19.58 -5.34
N LYS A 174 27.38 -20.48 -4.75
CA LYS A 174 27.02 -21.26 -3.56
C LYS A 174 26.98 -20.35 -2.33
N TYR A 175 26.20 -20.74 -1.33
CA TYR A 175 26.07 -20.00 -0.07
C TYR A 175 27.41 -19.69 0.59
N ARG A 176 28.34 -20.66 0.58
CA ARG A 176 29.70 -20.48 1.15
C ARG A 176 30.51 -19.40 0.44
N GLU A 177 30.28 -19.16 -0.85
CA GLU A 177 31.03 -18.18 -1.64
C GLU A 177 30.59 -16.74 -1.34
N VAL A 178 29.35 -16.56 -0.85
CA VAL A 178 28.75 -15.25 -0.56
C VAL A 178 28.55 -15.00 0.94
N LEU A 179 29.23 -15.77 1.79
CA LEU A 179 29.05 -15.73 3.24
C LEU A 179 29.54 -14.43 3.88
N THR A 180 30.60 -13.84 3.30
CA THR A 180 31.31 -12.69 3.86
C THR A 180 31.38 -11.57 2.84
N TRP A 181 31.29 -10.32 3.31
CA TRP A 181 31.40 -9.15 2.43
C TRP A 181 32.67 -9.12 1.59
N GLN A 182 33.82 -9.48 2.17
CA GLN A 182 35.10 -9.51 1.46
C GLN A 182 35.05 -10.43 0.23
N ARG A 183 34.43 -11.62 0.35
CA ARG A 183 34.23 -12.52 -0.79
C ARG A 183 33.31 -11.91 -1.84
N ILE A 184 32.22 -11.27 -1.42
CA ILE A 184 31.32 -10.56 -2.33
C ILE A 184 32.08 -9.44 -3.06
N GLN A 185 32.93 -8.67 -2.37
CA GLN A 185 33.79 -7.65 -2.99
C GLN A 185 34.75 -8.24 -4.02
N THR A 186 35.35 -9.41 -3.74
CA THR A 186 36.19 -10.13 -4.69
C THR A 186 35.42 -10.53 -5.94
N LEU A 187 34.21 -11.08 -5.78
CA LEU A 187 33.34 -11.47 -6.89
C LEU A 187 32.91 -10.25 -7.73
N MET A 188 32.59 -9.13 -7.09
CA MET A 188 32.29 -7.87 -7.80
C MET A 188 33.50 -7.28 -8.53
N GLY A 189 34.71 -7.62 -8.08
CA GLY A 189 35.96 -7.13 -8.64
C GLY A 189 36.48 -7.89 -9.85
N GLN A 190 35.79 -8.95 -10.27
CA GLN A 190 36.13 -9.69 -11.49
C GLN A 190 35.93 -8.82 -12.72
N SER A 191 36.84 -8.94 -13.69
CA SER A 191 36.85 -8.14 -14.93
C SER A 191 36.45 -8.99 -16.15
N ARG A 192 36.08 -8.32 -17.25
CA ARG A 192 35.71 -8.93 -18.56
C ARG A 192 34.41 -9.75 -18.49
N ASP A 193 34.41 -10.97 -19.03
CA ASP A 193 33.22 -11.84 -19.13
C ASP A 193 32.68 -12.27 -17.77
N ASP A 194 33.53 -12.33 -16.75
CA ASP A 194 33.13 -12.66 -15.37
C ASP A 194 32.68 -11.46 -14.53
N GLY A 195 32.72 -10.25 -15.10
CA GLY A 195 32.26 -9.05 -14.39
C GLY A 195 30.79 -9.15 -14.00
N LEU A 196 30.44 -8.60 -12.83
CA LEU A 196 29.08 -8.64 -12.27
C LEU A 196 28.04 -8.17 -13.30
N ILE A 197 28.30 -7.07 -13.99
CA ILE A 197 27.38 -6.50 -15.00
C ILE A 197 27.21 -7.47 -16.18
N SER A 198 28.30 -8.04 -16.68
CA SER A 198 28.28 -9.04 -17.76
C SER A 198 27.42 -10.25 -17.38
N ARG A 199 27.60 -10.76 -16.16
CA ARG A 199 26.81 -11.89 -15.62
C ARG A 199 25.35 -11.55 -15.40
N VAL A 200 25.05 -10.35 -14.92
CA VAL A 200 23.68 -9.85 -14.76
C VAL A 200 22.97 -9.72 -16.12
N LYS A 201 23.67 -9.23 -17.14
CA LYS A 201 23.11 -9.12 -18.51
C LYS A 201 22.87 -10.48 -19.16
N ARG A 202 23.74 -11.47 -18.90
CA ARG A 202 23.64 -12.85 -19.42
C ARG A 202 22.89 -13.80 -18.47
N PHE A 203 22.15 -13.25 -17.50
CA PHE A 203 21.48 -14.05 -16.48
C PHE A 203 20.49 -15.04 -17.09
N ASP A 204 20.66 -16.32 -16.76
CA ASP A 204 19.75 -17.41 -17.11
C ASP A 204 18.88 -17.80 -15.90
N PRO A 205 17.54 -17.63 -15.97
CA PRO A 205 16.63 -18.01 -14.90
C PRO A 205 16.58 -19.53 -14.60
N SER A 206 17.16 -20.38 -15.47
CA SER A 206 17.21 -21.83 -15.27
C SER A 206 18.31 -22.29 -14.30
N VAL A 207 19.33 -21.45 -14.11
CA VAL A 207 20.53 -21.73 -13.30
C VAL A 207 20.21 -21.86 -11.80
N PRO A 208 19.54 -20.88 -11.14
CA PRO A 208 19.24 -21.01 -9.72
C PRO A 208 18.13 -22.04 -9.48
N GLY A 209 18.45 -23.07 -8.67
CA GLY A 209 17.47 -24.04 -8.21
C GLY A 209 16.49 -23.49 -7.17
N LEU A 210 15.43 -24.24 -6.86
CA LEU A 210 14.37 -23.84 -5.93
C LEU A 210 14.90 -23.35 -4.56
N ARG A 211 15.86 -24.06 -3.97
CA ARG A 211 16.46 -23.67 -2.68
C ARG A 211 17.19 -22.32 -2.73
N ALA A 212 17.81 -22.00 -3.87
CA ALA A 212 18.46 -20.71 -4.04
C ALA A 212 17.41 -19.59 -4.17
N ALA A 213 16.34 -19.84 -4.93
CA ALA A 213 15.22 -18.92 -5.07
C ALA A 213 14.52 -18.63 -3.73
N GLU A 214 14.22 -19.66 -2.93
CA GLU A 214 13.60 -19.51 -1.60
C GLU A 214 14.48 -18.71 -0.64
N HIS A 215 15.79 -18.98 -0.63
CA HIS A 215 16.73 -18.22 0.19
C HIS A 215 16.81 -16.74 -0.24
N VAL A 216 16.85 -16.48 -1.56
CA VAL A 216 16.85 -15.12 -2.09
C VAL A 216 15.54 -14.39 -1.75
N ASP A 217 14.40 -15.07 -1.86
CA ASP A 217 13.10 -14.53 -1.48
C ASP A 217 13.06 -14.12 0.00
N GLN A 218 13.61 -14.95 0.90
CA GLN A 218 13.75 -14.61 2.31
C GLN A 218 14.64 -13.40 2.55
N LEU A 219 15.80 -13.33 1.88
CA LEU A 219 16.71 -12.19 1.97
C LEU A 219 16.02 -10.89 1.54
N LEU A 220 15.39 -10.89 0.36
CA LEU A 220 14.71 -9.71 -0.18
C LEU A 220 13.49 -9.30 0.66
N LYS A 221 12.74 -10.26 1.23
CA LYS A 221 11.64 -9.95 2.17
C LYS A 221 12.12 -9.37 3.50
N SER A 222 13.32 -9.71 3.93
CA SER A 222 13.91 -9.21 5.19
C SER A 222 14.45 -7.79 5.09
N THR A 223 14.58 -7.24 3.88
CA THR A 223 15.14 -5.91 3.65
C THR A 223 14.14 -5.01 2.94
N SER A 224 13.94 -3.81 3.47
CA SER A 224 13.14 -2.79 2.79
C SER A 224 13.96 -2.15 1.68
N TYR A 225 13.37 -1.97 0.49
CA TYR A 225 14.02 -1.18 -0.56
C TYR A 225 14.29 0.26 -0.13
N ASP A 226 13.42 0.89 0.66
CA ASP A 226 13.67 2.26 1.17
C ASP A 226 14.98 2.29 1.97
N GLU A 227 15.23 1.26 2.78
CA GLU A 227 16.47 1.11 3.55
C GLU A 227 17.68 0.93 2.63
N VAL A 228 17.52 0.19 1.53
CA VAL A 228 18.57 0.01 0.52
C VAL A 228 18.84 1.30 -0.24
N LEU A 229 17.79 2.01 -0.66
CA LEU A 229 17.87 3.26 -1.42
C LEU A 229 18.53 4.36 -0.61
N MET A 230 18.20 4.47 0.68
CA MET A 230 18.84 5.39 1.62
C MET A 230 20.32 5.06 1.84
N ALA A 231 20.70 3.77 1.75
CA ALA A 231 22.09 3.33 1.89
C ALA A 231 22.92 3.53 0.61
N SER A 232 22.37 3.16 -0.56
CA SER A 232 23.02 3.31 -1.86
C SER A 232 21.99 3.17 -2.99
N ASN A 233 21.91 4.19 -3.84
CA ASN A 233 21.10 4.15 -5.06
C ASN A 233 21.56 3.03 -6.01
N GLY A 234 22.87 2.84 -6.11
CA GLY A 234 23.45 1.73 -6.87
C GLY A 234 22.95 0.37 -6.42
N THR A 235 22.92 0.15 -5.11
CA THR A 235 22.42 -1.10 -4.53
C THR A 235 20.91 -1.27 -4.75
N ALA A 236 20.14 -0.17 -4.68
CA ALA A 236 18.70 -0.22 -4.93
C ALA A 236 18.37 -0.70 -6.36
N ARG A 237 19.20 -0.33 -7.35
CA ARG A 237 19.10 -0.87 -8.72
C ARG A 237 19.30 -2.39 -8.76
N PHE A 238 20.26 -2.91 -8.00
CA PHE A 238 20.48 -4.35 -7.87
C PHE A 238 19.35 -5.07 -7.12
N TYR A 239 18.75 -4.44 -6.10
CA TYR A 239 17.58 -5.00 -5.39
C TYR A 239 16.42 -5.23 -6.36
N VAL A 240 16.15 -4.23 -7.19
CA VAL A 240 15.10 -4.27 -8.21
C VAL A 240 15.38 -5.35 -9.24
N TRP A 241 16.62 -5.41 -9.74
CA TRP A 241 17.04 -6.47 -10.65
C TRP A 241 16.84 -7.86 -10.03
N ALA A 242 17.28 -8.07 -8.79
CA ALA A 242 17.19 -9.35 -8.10
C ALA A 242 15.73 -9.79 -7.89
N SER A 243 14.84 -8.84 -7.56
CA SER A 243 13.41 -9.08 -7.45
C SER A 243 12.81 -9.57 -8.79
N ASN A 244 13.14 -8.87 -9.88
CA ASN A 244 12.66 -9.23 -11.22
C ASN A 244 13.24 -10.55 -11.71
N ALA A 245 14.51 -10.82 -11.42
CA ALA A 245 15.18 -12.07 -11.73
C ALA A 245 14.55 -13.24 -10.97
N LEU A 246 14.25 -13.07 -9.69
CA LEU A 246 13.57 -14.07 -8.86
C LEU A 246 12.18 -14.43 -9.42
N ASP A 247 11.39 -13.44 -9.85
CA ASP A 247 10.09 -13.67 -10.49
C ASP A 247 10.23 -14.54 -11.76
N LYS A 248 11.26 -14.28 -12.58
CA LYS A 248 11.57 -15.10 -13.77
C LYS A 248 11.95 -16.54 -13.40
N VAL A 249 12.74 -16.72 -12.35
CA VAL A 249 13.14 -18.05 -11.84
C VAL A 249 11.92 -18.85 -11.39
N TYR A 250 11.02 -18.25 -10.61
CA TYR A 250 9.77 -18.91 -10.22
C TYR A 250 8.90 -19.27 -11.43
N GLY A 251 8.86 -18.41 -12.44
CA GLY A 251 8.21 -18.70 -13.73
C GLY A 251 8.77 -19.96 -14.41
N GLU A 252 10.09 -20.10 -14.50
CA GLU A 252 10.74 -21.27 -15.11
C GLU A 252 10.57 -22.54 -14.28
N LEU A 253 10.70 -22.46 -12.95
CA LEU A 253 10.44 -23.59 -12.04
C LEU A 253 8.99 -24.10 -12.16
N GLY A 254 8.03 -23.19 -12.38
CA GLY A 254 6.63 -23.53 -12.66
C GLY A 254 6.45 -24.26 -14.00
N LYS A 255 7.15 -23.84 -15.06
CA LYS A 255 7.13 -24.50 -16.38
C LYS A 255 7.74 -25.90 -16.35
N GLY A 256 8.81 -26.11 -15.58
CA GLY A 256 9.46 -27.41 -15.40
C GLY A 256 8.53 -28.48 -14.82
N LYS A 257 7.65 -28.09 -13.87
CA LYS A 257 6.62 -29.00 -13.31
C LYS A 257 5.55 -29.39 -14.35
N ARG A 258 5.17 -28.48 -15.26
CA ARG A 258 4.19 -28.76 -16.32
C ARG A 258 4.73 -29.69 -17.41
N LYS A 259 6.01 -29.55 -17.81
CA LYS A 259 6.64 -30.44 -18.80
C LYS A 259 6.81 -31.88 -18.27
N LYS A 260 7.11 -32.08 -16.98
CA LYS A 260 7.19 -33.42 -16.37
C LYS A 260 5.83 -34.14 -16.29
N LYS A 261 4.72 -33.41 -16.15
CA LYS A 261 3.37 -34.00 -16.15
C LYS A 261 2.85 -34.42 -17.53
N LYS A 262 3.38 -33.85 -18.63
CA LYS A 262 3.01 -34.23 -20.00
C LYS A 262 3.81 -35.41 -20.57
N LYS A 263 4.86 -35.86 -19.86
CA LYS A 263 5.72 -37.00 -20.24
C LYS A 263 5.44 -38.26 -19.39
N LYS A 264 4.43 -38.20 -18.52
CA LYS A 264 3.82 -39.37 -17.87
C LYS A 264 2.44 -39.55 -18.45
#